data_AF-A0A6A9SU08-F1
#
_entry.id   AF-A0A6A9SU08-F1
#
_cell.length_a   1.000
_cell.length_b   1.000
_cell.length_c   1.000
_cell.angle_alpha   90.00
_cell.angle_beta   90.00
_cell.angle_gamma   90.00
#
_symmetry.space_group_name_H-M   'P 1'
#
loop_
_entity.id
_entity.type
_entity.pdbx_description
1 polymer ?
#
loop_
_entity_poly.entity_id
_entity_poly.type
_entity_poly.pdbx_seq_one_letter_code
_entity_poly.pdbx_strand_id
1 'polypeptide(L)'
;MTDSDADPDEIRDVLLEYSDHRAVRNVFSAHRGQGSADLTDYVEAMRATDGTLALVASDGAADVYARWDGRGARYEHLTLWPPWSIGGYDHKDSATLATYLGEKDDLRPTLHDYTPFADQEVLSSLSHRIWP
;
A
#
# COMPACT_ATOMS: atom_id res chain seq x y z
N MET A 1 -3.22 -13.81 18.21
CA MET A 1 -3.78 -13.28 16.96
C MET A 1 -2.54 -12.91 16.17
N THR A 2 -2.11 -13.82 15.30
CA THR A 2 -0.84 -13.70 14.56
C THR A 2 -0.88 -12.43 13.72
N ASP A 3 0.17 -11.62 13.79
CA ASP A 3 0.42 -10.51 12.86
C ASP A 3 0.29 -11.04 11.43
N SER A 4 -0.83 -10.72 10.78
CA SER A 4 -1.11 -11.10 9.39
C SER A 4 -0.36 -10.16 8.46
N ASP A 5 0.97 -10.15 8.54
CA ASP A 5 1.79 -9.58 7.49
C ASP A 5 1.86 -10.57 6.31
N ALA A 6 1.89 -10.05 5.10
CA ALA A 6 2.05 -10.88 3.90
C ALA A 6 3.38 -11.64 3.94
N ASP A 7 3.38 -12.90 3.49
CA ASP A 7 4.60 -13.70 3.40
C ASP A 7 5.57 -13.02 2.41
N PRO A 8 6.85 -12.78 2.79
CA PRO A 8 7.86 -12.24 1.88
C PRO A 8 7.98 -13.02 0.56
N ASP A 9 7.75 -14.34 0.57
CA ASP A 9 7.78 -15.15 -0.64
C ASP A 9 6.57 -14.86 -1.56
N GLU A 10 5.39 -14.57 -1.02
CA GLU A 10 4.22 -14.18 -1.82
C GLU A 10 4.43 -12.79 -2.46
N ILE A 11 4.99 -11.83 -1.71
CA ILE A 11 5.38 -10.52 -2.25
C ILE A 11 6.40 -10.69 -3.37
N ARG A 12 7.42 -11.53 -3.15
CA ARG A 12 8.45 -11.81 -4.15
C ARG A 12 7.86 -12.39 -5.43
N ASP A 13 6.90 -13.30 -5.33
CA ASP A 13 6.30 -13.96 -6.48
C ASP A 13 5.46 -12.97 -7.32
N VAL A 14 4.69 -12.07 -6.67
CA VAL A 14 3.99 -10.96 -7.37
C VAL A 14 4.99 -10.03 -8.05
N LEU A 15 6.05 -9.61 -7.36
CA LEU A 15 7.06 -8.73 -7.94
C LEU A 15 7.80 -9.40 -9.12
N LEU A 16 7.99 -10.72 -9.08
CA LEU A 16 8.61 -11.47 -10.17
C LEU A 16 7.69 -11.54 -11.41
N GLU A 17 6.39 -11.80 -11.20
CA GLU A 17 5.38 -11.86 -12.26
C GLU A 17 5.33 -10.57 -13.10
N TYR A 18 5.46 -9.41 -12.45
CA TYR A 18 5.37 -8.10 -13.09
C TYR A 18 6.75 -7.44 -13.36
N SER A 19 7.84 -8.21 -13.27
CA SER A 19 9.23 -7.71 -13.34
C SER A 19 9.66 -7.13 -14.71
N ASP A 20 8.86 -7.30 -15.75
CA ASP A 20 9.02 -6.60 -17.03
C ASP A 20 8.82 -5.09 -16.88
N HIS A 21 8.05 -4.65 -15.88
CA HIS A 21 7.87 -3.25 -15.55
C HIS A 21 9.06 -2.72 -14.74
N ARG A 22 9.68 -1.62 -15.19
CA ARG A 22 10.91 -1.08 -14.57
C ARG A 22 10.76 -0.83 -13.06
N ALA A 23 9.67 -0.18 -12.66
CA ALA A 23 9.40 0.13 -11.25
C ALA A 23 9.31 -1.14 -10.39
N VAL A 24 8.57 -2.15 -10.87
CA VAL A 24 8.42 -3.44 -10.18
C VAL A 24 9.77 -4.16 -10.07
N ARG A 25 10.59 -4.15 -11.13
CA ARG A 25 11.93 -4.73 -11.10
C ARG A 25 12.85 -4.06 -10.08
N ASN A 26 12.77 -2.73 -9.95
CA ASN A 26 13.53 -1.99 -8.95
C ASN A 26 13.10 -2.40 -7.54
N VAL A 27 11.78 -2.46 -7.28
CA VAL A 27 11.22 -2.92 -6.01
C VAL A 27 11.60 -4.37 -5.70
N PHE A 28 11.54 -5.27 -6.69
CA PHE A 28 12.00 -6.65 -6.56
C PHE A 28 13.48 -6.72 -6.14
N SER A 29 14.34 -5.94 -6.80
CA SER A 29 15.77 -5.91 -6.51
C SER A 29 16.04 -5.37 -5.10
N ALA A 30 15.32 -4.32 -4.69
CA ALA A 30 15.40 -3.76 -3.34
C ALA A 30 14.90 -4.75 -2.27
N HIS A 31 13.79 -5.44 -2.52
CA HIS A 31 13.23 -6.45 -1.64
C HIS A 31 14.19 -7.64 -1.42
N ARG A 32 15.02 -7.95 -2.41
CA ARG A 32 16.09 -8.97 -2.31
C ARG A 32 17.40 -8.45 -1.69
N GLY A 33 17.50 -7.16 -1.37
CA GLY A 33 18.73 -6.53 -0.89
C GLY A 33 19.83 -6.41 -1.97
N GLN A 34 19.45 -6.46 -3.24
CA GLN A 34 20.37 -6.47 -4.39
C GLN A 34 20.33 -5.17 -5.21
N GLY A 35 19.53 -4.18 -4.79
CA GLY A 35 19.39 -2.89 -5.46
C GLY A 35 18.67 -1.88 -4.57
N SER A 36 18.20 -0.81 -5.19
CA SER A 36 17.42 0.25 -4.54
C SER A 36 16.19 0.58 -5.36
N ALA A 37 15.11 0.92 -4.67
CA ALA A 37 13.90 1.49 -5.24
C ALA A 37 13.62 2.81 -4.53
N ASP A 38 13.23 3.83 -5.28
CA ASP A 38 12.74 5.08 -4.68
C ASP A 38 11.22 5.01 -4.43
N LEU A 39 10.67 6.04 -3.80
CA LEU A 39 9.23 6.12 -3.53
C LEU A 39 8.38 6.11 -4.80
N THR A 40 8.89 6.68 -5.89
CA THR A 40 8.18 6.69 -7.18
C THR A 40 8.10 5.27 -7.73
N ASP A 41 9.17 4.48 -7.60
CA ASP A 41 9.17 3.06 -7.97
C ASP A 41 8.13 2.27 -7.16
N TYR A 42 8.04 2.49 -5.85
CA TYR A 42 7.03 1.83 -5.01
C TYR A 42 5.59 2.22 -5.38
N VAL A 43 5.34 3.52 -5.58
CA VAL A 43 4.02 4.01 -5.99
C VAL A 43 3.63 3.45 -7.36
N GLU A 44 4.55 3.48 -8.32
CA GLU A 44 4.29 2.96 -9.67
C GLU A 44 4.17 1.44 -9.68
N ALA A 45 4.86 0.71 -8.80
CA ALA A 45 4.70 -0.74 -8.66
C ALA A 45 3.29 -1.13 -8.20
N MET A 46 2.65 -0.35 -7.31
CA MET A 46 1.23 -0.57 -6.97
C MET A 46 0.33 -0.48 -8.20
N ARG A 47 0.54 0.53 -9.05
CA ARG A 47 -0.24 0.71 -10.28
C ARG A 47 0.04 -0.39 -11.29
N ALA A 48 1.30 -0.75 -11.48
CA ALA A 48 1.72 -1.76 -12.46
C ALA A 48 1.21 -3.18 -12.11
N THR A 49 0.98 -3.46 -10.83
CA THR A 49 0.39 -4.71 -10.34
C THR A 49 -1.13 -4.65 -10.19
N ASP A 50 -1.78 -3.63 -10.75
CA ASP A 50 -3.22 -3.36 -10.63
C ASP A 50 -3.74 -3.38 -9.18
N GLY A 51 -2.91 -2.94 -8.23
CA GLY A 51 -3.26 -2.87 -6.82
C GLY A 51 -3.12 -4.20 -6.05
N THR A 52 -2.65 -5.28 -6.69
CA THR A 52 -2.27 -6.51 -5.96
C THR A 52 -1.18 -6.22 -4.94
N LEU A 53 -0.18 -5.43 -5.32
CA LEU A 53 0.80 -4.86 -4.40
C LEU A 53 0.21 -3.59 -3.77
N ALA A 54 0.30 -3.53 -2.44
CA ALA A 54 -0.03 -2.37 -1.63
C ALA A 54 1.21 -1.92 -0.84
N LEU A 55 1.12 -0.76 -0.21
CA LEU A 55 2.15 -0.26 0.71
C LEU A 55 1.54 -0.06 2.09
N VAL A 56 2.34 -0.30 3.11
CA VAL A 56 2.05 0.10 4.49
C VAL A 56 3.22 0.90 5.04
N ALA A 57 2.92 1.96 5.77
CA ALA A 57 3.86 2.79 6.49
C ALA A 57 3.30 3.14 7.87
N SER A 58 4.14 3.71 8.73
CA SER A 58 3.74 4.16 10.07
C SER A 58 3.74 5.68 10.17
N ASP A 59 2.72 6.22 10.84
CA ASP A 59 2.57 7.63 11.21
C ASP A 59 2.41 7.74 12.73
N GLY A 60 3.54 7.75 13.44
CA GLY A 60 3.56 7.64 14.89
C GLY A 60 3.01 6.30 15.37
N ALA A 61 1.79 6.30 15.90
CA ALA A 61 1.11 5.07 16.34
C ALA A 61 0.11 4.54 15.29
N ALA A 62 -0.12 5.26 14.19
CA ALA A 62 -1.07 4.86 13.16
C ALA A 62 -0.40 4.07 12.03
N ASP A 63 -1.13 3.13 11.46
CA ASP A 63 -0.78 2.46 10.21
C ASP A 63 -1.40 3.21 9.03
N VAL A 64 -0.62 3.42 7.99
CA VAL A 64 -1.03 4.08 6.75
C VAL A 64 -0.93 3.06 5.62
N TYR A 65 -2.07 2.62 5.12
CA TYR A 65 -2.16 1.72 3.98
C TYR A 65 -2.39 2.52 2.71
N ALA A 66 -1.70 2.19 1.63
CA ALA A 66 -1.91 2.77 0.31
C ALA A 66 -2.02 1.68 -0.75
N ARG A 67 -2.88 1.89 -1.75
CA ARG A 67 -3.05 0.98 -2.89
C ARG A 67 -3.43 1.73 -4.16
N TRP A 68 -3.33 1.03 -5.29
CA TRP A 68 -3.99 1.41 -6.52
C TRP A 68 -5.40 0.79 -6.59
N ASP A 69 -6.41 1.59 -6.93
CA ASP A 69 -7.74 1.10 -7.30
C ASP A 69 -7.88 1.11 -8.83
N GLY A 70 -7.72 -0.06 -9.45
CA GLY A 70 -7.86 -0.24 -10.90
C GLY A 70 -9.24 0.11 -11.45
N ARG A 71 -10.30 0.02 -10.64
CA ARG A 71 -11.66 0.39 -11.07
C ARG A 71 -11.85 1.90 -11.12
N GLY A 72 -11.34 2.60 -10.11
CA GLY A 72 -11.38 4.06 -10.00
C GLY A 72 -10.24 4.78 -10.74
N ALA A 73 -9.26 4.03 -11.26
CA ALA A 73 -8.03 4.52 -11.87
C ALA A 73 -7.32 5.60 -11.03
N ARG A 74 -7.19 5.35 -9.73
CA ARG A 74 -6.65 6.30 -8.75
C ARG A 74 -5.94 5.60 -7.59
N TYR A 75 -5.11 6.34 -6.86
CA TYR A 75 -4.54 5.85 -5.62
C TYR A 75 -5.44 6.16 -4.43
N GLU A 76 -5.52 5.21 -3.52
CA GLU A 76 -6.29 5.26 -2.29
C GLU A 76 -5.35 5.08 -1.10
N HIS A 77 -5.58 5.83 -0.02
CA HIS A 77 -4.90 5.57 1.25
C HIS A 77 -5.86 5.64 2.43
N LEU A 78 -5.51 4.89 3.47
CA LEU A 78 -6.28 4.72 4.69
C LEU A 78 -5.34 4.82 5.88
N THR A 79 -5.67 5.68 6.84
CA THR A 79 -4.96 5.77 8.12
C THR A 79 -5.78 5.10 9.22
N LEU A 80 -5.16 4.17 9.96
CA LEU A 80 -5.76 3.46 11.08
C LEU A 80 -5.00 3.74 12.37
N TRP A 81 -5.69 4.23 13.39
CA TRP A 81 -5.17 4.43 14.74
C TRP A 81 -5.55 3.24 15.64
N PRO A 82 -4.65 2.77 16.50
CA PRO A 82 -4.99 1.84 17.58
C PRO A 82 -6.02 2.46 18.55
N PRO A 83 -7.01 1.70 19.05
CA PRO A 83 -7.29 0.29 18.80
C PRO A 83 -8.37 0.13 17.71
N TRP A 84 -8.04 0.40 16.44
CA TRP A 84 -8.90 0.22 15.25
C TRP A 84 -9.85 1.37 14.88
N SER A 85 -9.50 2.62 15.21
CA SER A 85 -10.23 3.79 14.71
C SER A 85 -9.63 4.30 13.39
N ILE A 86 -10.47 4.43 12.37
CA ILE A 86 -10.08 5.10 11.12
C ILE A 86 -9.78 6.57 11.41
N GLY A 87 -8.57 7.01 11.05
CA GLY A 87 -8.14 8.41 11.08
C GLY A 87 -8.46 9.18 9.80
N GLY A 88 -8.53 8.50 8.64
CA GLY A 88 -8.90 9.12 7.37
C GLY A 88 -8.82 8.16 6.18
N TYR A 89 -9.58 8.47 5.13
CA TYR A 89 -9.55 7.80 3.82
C TYR A 89 -9.63 8.85 2.72
N ASP A 90 -8.67 8.84 1.79
CA ASP A 90 -8.54 9.89 0.78
C ASP A 90 -7.86 9.38 -0.50
N HIS A 91 -8.02 10.13 -1.58
CA HIS A 91 -7.55 9.82 -2.94
C HIS A 91 -6.42 10.76 -3.35
N LYS A 92 -5.38 10.22 -3.99
CA LYS A 92 -4.22 11.02 -4.43
C LYS A 92 -3.77 10.63 -5.84
N ASP A 93 -3.11 11.55 -6.52
CA ASP A 93 -2.28 11.20 -7.67
C ASP A 93 -0.93 10.62 -7.22
N SER A 94 -0.13 10.11 -8.16
CA SER A 94 1.13 9.43 -7.85
C SER A 94 2.14 10.33 -7.14
N ALA A 95 2.31 11.56 -7.60
CA ALA A 95 3.30 12.50 -7.05
C ALA A 95 2.93 12.96 -5.64
N THR A 96 1.65 13.23 -5.41
CA THR A 96 1.11 13.62 -4.11
C THR A 96 1.19 12.45 -3.13
N LEU A 97 0.90 11.23 -3.58
CA LEU A 97 1.04 10.04 -2.74
C LEU A 97 2.50 9.78 -2.36
N ALA A 98 3.44 9.86 -3.31
CA ALA A 98 4.86 9.68 -3.04
C ALA A 98 5.38 10.72 -2.04
N THR A 99 4.96 11.98 -2.17
CA THR A 99 5.29 13.04 -1.20
C THR A 99 4.74 12.72 0.18
N TYR A 100 3.45 12.34 0.26
CA TYR A 100 2.80 11.99 1.52
C TYR A 100 3.45 10.79 2.22
N LEU A 101 3.79 9.74 1.48
CA LEU A 101 4.49 8.55 2.03
C LEU A 101 5.95 8.85 2.40
N GLY A 102 6.58 9.83 1.77
CA GLY A 102 7.94 10.26 2.11
C GLY A 102 8.05 10.96 3.46
N GLU A 103 6.93 11.36 4.06
CA GLU A 103 6.84 11.90 5.42
C GLU A 103 6.56 10.81 6.47
N LYS A 104 6.49 9.53 6.07
CA LYS A 104 6.16 8.38 6.93
C LYS A 104 7.38 7.49 7.19
N ASP A 105 7.27 6.69 8.24
CA ASP A 105 8.29 5.74 8.65
C ASP A 105 7.94 4.31 8.23
N ASP A 106 8.92 3.39 8.28
CA ASP A 106 8.73 1.94 8.09
C ASP A 106 7.93 1.52 6.84
N LEU A 107 8.09 2.27 5.75
CA LEU A 107 7.46 1.96 4.47
C LEU A 107 7.91 0.58 3.97
N ARG A 108 6.93 -0.29 3.74
CA ARG A 108 7.15 -1.64 3.21
C ARG A 108 6.03 -2.06 2.26
N PRO A 109 6.34 -2.91 1.26
CA PRO A 109 5.32 -3.55 0.44
C PRO A 109 4.52 -4.57 1.27
N THR A 110 3.25 -4.72 0.92
CA THR A 110 2.35 -5.78 1.38
C THR A 110 1.42 -6.19 0.25
N LEU A 111 0.59 -7.21 0.45
CA LEU A 111 -0.41 -7.63 -0.52
C LEU A 111 -1.79 -7.14 -0.13
N HIS A 112 -2.64 -6.85 -1.12
CA HIS A 112 -3.99 -6.33 -0.92
C HIS A 112 -4.80 -7.10 0.13
N ASP A 113 -4.73 -8.44 0.11
CA ASP A 113 -5.51 -9.31 0.98
C ASP A 113 -5.13 -9.20 2.47
N TYR A 114 -3.95 -8.64 2.76
CA TYR A 114 -3.45 -8.37 4.10
C TYR A 114 -3.68 -6.91 4.52
N THR A 115 -4.44 -6.15 3.73
CA THR A 115 -4.81 -4.76 4.04
C THR A 115 -6.29 -4.66 4.42
N PRO A 116 -6.66 -3.61 5.17
CA PRO A 116 -8.07 -3.34 5.48
C PRO A 116 -8.94 -3.06 4.24
N PHE A 117 -8.34 -2.85 3.06
CA PHE A 117 -9.08 -2.71 1.81
C PHE A 117 -9.74 -4.03 1.34
N ALA A 118 -9.23 -5.18 1.78
CA ALA A 118 -9.84 -6.47 1.50
C ALA A 118 -11.08 -6.74 2.37
N ASP A 119 -11.23 -6.03 3.49
CA ASP A 119 -12.33 -6.17 4.43
C ASP A 119 -13.49 -5.21 4.08
N GLN A 120 -14.58 -5.78 3.55
CA GLN A 120 -15.77 -5.00 3.21
C GLN A 120 -16.49 -4.41 4.42
N GLU A 121 -16.36 -4.98 5.62
CA GLU A 121 -16.94 -4.41 6.84
C GLU A 121 -16.17 -3.17 7.27
N VAL A 122 -14.83 -3.18 7.15
CA VAL A 122 -14.00 -1.98 7.36
C VAL A 122 -14.41 -0.88 6.39
N LEU A 123 -14.52 -1.19 5.09
CA LEU A 123 -14.94 -0.20 4.10
C LEU A 123 -16.39 0.28 4.30
N SER A 124 -17.29 -0.60 4.71
CA SER A 124 -18.67 -0.22 5.03
C SER A 124 -18.73 0.66 6.29
N SER A 125 -17.85 0.44 7.27
CA SER A 125 -17.73 1.30 8.45
C SER A 125 -17.21 2.71 8.08
N LEU A 126 -16.34 2.81 7.05
CA LEU A 126 -15.91 4.09 6.48
C LEU A 126 -17.10 4.86 5.92
N SER A 127 -17.94 4.23 5.11
CA SER A 127 -19.10 4.90 4.50
C SER A 127 -20.11 5.47 5.52
N HIS A 128 -20.15 4.93 6.74
CA HIS A 128 -21.00 5.45 7.82
C HIS A 128 -20.34 6.54 8.68
N ARG A 129 -19.00 6.65 8.65
CA ARG A 129 -18.23 7.69 9.37
C ARG A 129 -17.89 8.89 8.49
N ILE A 130 -17.87 8.69 7.17
CA ILE A 130 -17.63 9.73 6.18
C ILE A 130 -19.00 10.28 5.72
N TRP A 131 -19.67 11.09 6.53
CA TRP A 131 -20.79 11.95 6.06
C TRP A 131 -21.14 13.09 7.05
N PRO A 132 -21.50 14.30 6.58
CA PRO A 132 -21.02 15.10 5.44
C PRO A 132 -20.14 16.28 5.85
#